data_AF-A0A257ARJ6-F1
#
_entry.id   AF-A0A257ARJ6-F1
#
_cell.length_a   1.000
_cell.length_b   1.000
_cell.length_c   1.000
_cell.angle_alpha   90.00
_cell.angle_beta   90.00
_cell.angle_gamma   90.00
#
_symmetry.space_group_name_H-M   'P 1'
#
loop_
_entity.id
_entity.type
_entity.pdbx_description
1 polymer ?
#
loop_
_entity_poly.entity_id
_entity_poly.type
_entity_poly.pdbx_seq_one_letter_code
_entity_poly.pdbx_strand_id
1 'polypeptide(L)'
;MRKKLDDKEIWERVKDIIVKRKLIPEKLYAIPLPELGYLVFRTVDPNYLKALNKYLAYVLKKHGIKIVIRRSSRYALIPEDLIKRLEAKEREKQESELIVIP
;
A
#
# COMPACT_ATOMS: atom_id res chain seq x y z
N MET A 1 -4.74 -1.89 -24.66
CA MET A 1 -3.60 -2.59 -23.99
C MET A 1 -3.53 -2.13 -22.53
N ARG A 2 -3.78 -3.02 -21.56
CA ARG A 2 -3.65 -2.69 -20.12
C ARG A 2 -2.18 -2.77 -19.74
N LYS A 3 -1.56 -1.64 -19.39
CA LYS A 3 -0.18 -1.57 -18.89
C LYS A 3 -0.13 -2.41 -17.60
N LYS A 4 0.66 -3.50 -17.59
CA LYS A 4 0.94 -4.25 -16.36
C LYS A 4 1.77 -3.33 -15.46
N LEU A 5 1.31 -3.07 -14.25
CA LEU A 5 2.07 -2.33 -13.26
C LEU A 5 3.29 -3.16 -12.84
N ASP A 6 4.44 -2.52 -12.73
CA ASP A 6 5.66 -3.17 -12.22
C ASP A 6 5.72 -3.19 -10.68
N ASP A 7 6.67 -3.94 -10.11
CA ASP A 7 6.89 -4.04 -8.65
C ASP A 7 7.02 -2.65 -8.00
N LYS A 8 7.69 -1.71 -8.68
CA LYS A 8 8.01 -0.37 -8.16
C LYS A 8 6.77 0.50 -8.14
N GLU A 9 6.01 0.55 -9.22
CA GLU A 9 4.75 1.27 -9.34
C GLU A 9 3.72 0.78 -8.31
N ILE A 10 3.67 -0.55 -8.07
CA ILE A 10 2.82 -1.12 -7.02
C ILE A 10 3.23 -0.60 -5.65
N TRP A 11 4.54 -0.60 -5.36
CA TRP A 11 5.05 -0.11 -4.09
C TRP A 11 4.78 1.38 -3.87
N GLU A 12 4.99 2.21 -4.90
CA GLU A 12 4.68 3.65 -4.84
C GLU A 12 3.21 3.90 -4.49
N ARG A 13 2.29 3.17 -5.13
CA ARG A 13 0.85 3.28 -4.83
C ARG A 13 0.51 2.85 -3.40
N VAL A 14 1.17 1.81 -2.89
CA VAL A 14 0.98 1.37 -1.50
C VAL A 14 1.42 2.46 -0.52
N LYS A 15 2.57 3.09 -0.74
CA LYS A 15 3.04 4.21 0.09
C LYS A 15 2.03 5.37 0.09
N ASP A 16 1.53 5.75 -1.07
CA ASP A 16 0.51 6.80 -1.23
C ASP A 16 -0.76 6.52 -0.41
N ILE A 17 -1.25 5.27 -0.43
CA ILE A 17 -2.46 4.86 0.32
C ILE A 17 -2.22 4.94 1.83
N ILE A 18 -1.03 4.54 2.28
CA ILE A 18 -0.63 4.59 3.69
C ILE A 18 -0.58 6.05 4.17
N VAL A 19 0.10 6.91 3.43
CA VAL A 19 0.37 8.31 3.82
C VAL A 19 -0.90 9.17 3.78
N LYS A 20 -1.79 8.98 2.79
CA LYS A 20 -2.99 9.81 2.59
C LYS A 20 -4.17 9.45 3.53
N ARG A 21 -3.94 8.68 4.60
CA ARG A 21 -4.89 8.37 5.69
C ARG A 21 -6.33 8.02 5.26
N LYS A 22 -6.51 7.09 4.32
CA LYS A 22 -7.82 6.42 4.12
C LYS A 22 -8.08 5.28 5.12
N LEU A 23 -7.40 5.24 6.27
CA LEU A 23 -7.40 4.09 7.18
C LEU A 23 -7.34 4.54 8.65
N ILE A 24 -8.28 4.07 9.46
CA ILE A 24 -8.43 4.39 10.90
C ILE A 24 -7.68 3.32 11.74
N PRO A 25 -6.88 3.67 12.77
CA PRO A 25 -5.86 2.77 13.33
C PRO A 25 -6.24 2.04 14.64
N GLU A 26 -5.82 0.77 14.78
CA GLU A 26 -5.67 0.05 16.06
C GLU A 26 -4.37 -0.76 16.07
N LYS A 27 -3.29 -0.21 16.68
CA LYS A 27 -1.99 -0.80 17.11
C LYS A 27 -1.15 -1.70 16.16
N LEU A 28 -1.72 -2.26 15.10
CA LEU A 28 -1.10 -2.97 13.98
C LEU A 28 -2.02 -2.70 12.79
N TYR A 29 -1.54 -2.01 11.76
CA TYR A 29 -2.33 -1.72 10.56
C TYR A 29 -2.61 -3.03 9.84
N ALA A 30 -3.74 -3.66 10.14
CA ALA A 30 -4.19 -4.90 9.51
C ALA A 30 -5.17 -4.56 8.40
N ILE A 31 -4.67 -4.46 7.17
CA ILE A 31 -5.52 -4.12 6.02
C ILE A 31 -5.93 -5.41 5.30
N PRO A 32 -7.24 -5.65 5.06
CA PRO A 32 -7.66 -6.74 4.20
C PRO A 32 -6.95 -6.65 2.85
N LEU A 33 -6.22 -7.71 2.49
CA LEU A 33 -5.48 -7.77 1.23
C LEU A 33 -6.36 -7.51 0.00
N PRO A 34 -7.65 -7.96 -0.05
CA PRO A 34 -8.54 -7.62 -1.16
C PRO A 34 -8.84 -6.12 -1.28
N GLU A 35 -9.04 -5.44 -0.15
CA GLU A 35 -9.29 -4.00 -0.12
C GLU A 35 -8.06 -3.22 -0.55
N LEU A 36 -6.88 -3.60 -0.03
CA LEU A 36 -5.62 -3.03 -0.46
C LEU A 36 -5.37 -3.25 -1.96
N GLY A 37 -5.66 -4.45 -2.47
CA GLY A 37 -5.58 -4.76 -3.89
C GLY A 37 -6.50 -3.88 -4.74
N TYR A 38 -7.73 -3.65 -4.29
CA TYR A 38 -8.66 -2.76 -4.99
C TYR A 38 -8.12 -1.33 -5.08
N LEU A 39 -7.57 -0.80 -3.97
CA LEU A 39 -6.99 0.54 -3.92
C LEU A 39 -5.74 0.69 -4.80
N VAL A 40 -4.88 -0.33 -4.82
CA VAL A 40 -3.62 -0.34 -5.59
C VAL A 40 -3.88 -0.49 -7.07
N PHE A 41 -4.69 -1.47 -7.47
CA PHE A 41 -4.83 -1.81 -8.88
C PHE A 41 -5.88 -0.95 -9.60
N ARG A 42 -6.91 -0.44 -8.88
CA ARG A 42 -8.08 0.34 -9.36
C ARG A 42 -8.80 -0.28 -10.57
N THR A 43 -10.14 -0.26 -10.56
CA THR A 43 -11.00 -0.70 -11.69
C THR A 43 -10.51 -1.98 -12.38
N VAL A 44 -10.40 -3.06 -11.60
CA VAL A 44 -10.14 -4.39 -12.15
C VAL A 44 -11.37 -5.26 -11.94
N ASP A 45 -11.70 -6.03 -12.96
CA ASP A 45 -12.73 -7.07 -12.88
C ASP A 45 -12.42 -8.00 -11.68
N PRO A 46 -13.42 -8.28 -10.82
CA PRO A 46 -13.26 -9.09 -9.61
C PRO A 46 -12.55 -10.44 -9.84
N ASN A 47 -12.69 -11.03 -11.03
CA ASN A 47 -12.07 -12.31 -11.36
C ASN A 47 -10.54 -12.23 -11.44
N TYR A 48 -9.99 -11.07 -11.81
CA TYR A 48 -8.54 -10.84 -11.90
C TYR A 48 -7.93 -10.39 -10.57
N LEU A 49 -8.77 -9.92 -9.64
CA LEU A 49 -8.32 -9.41 -8.34
C LEU A 49 -7.64 -10.50 -7.50
N LYS A 50 -8.05 -11.77 -7.63
CA LYS A 50 -7.42 -12.89 -6.88
C LYS A 50 -5.96 -13.10 -7.26
N ALA A 51 -5.64 -13.07 -8.56
CA ALA A 51 -4.27 -13.22 -9.05
C ALA A 51 -3.43 -11.98 -8.70
N LEU A 52 -4.00 -10.79 -8.87
CA LEU A 52 -3.33 -9.54 -8.51
C LEU A 52 -3.06 -9.42 -7.01
N ASN A 53 -3.97 -9.89 -6.15
CA ASN A 53 -3.75 -9.94 -4.71
C ASN A 53 -2.61 -10.90 -4.33
N LYS A 54 -2.41 -11.99 -5.09
CA LYS A 54 -1.26 -12.87 -4.89
C LYS A 54 0.05 -12.15 -5.23
N TYR A 55 0.07 -11.38 -6.31
CA TYR A 55 1.22 -10.57 -6.70
C TYR A 55 1.48 -9.43 -5.72
N LEU A 56 0.44 -8.73 -5.26
CA LEU A 56 0.54 -7.71 -4.22
C LEU A 56 1.11 -8.29 -2.92
N ALA A 57 0.65 -9.46 -2.47
CA ALA A 57 1.22 -10.12 -1.30
C ALA A 57 2.71 -10.45 -1.47
N TYR A 58 3.14 -10.82 -2.68
CA TYR A 58 4.55 -11.04 -2.98
C TYR A 58 5.36 -9.74 -2.85
N VAL A 59 4.90 -8.64 -3.44
CA VAL A 59 5.56 -7.33 -3.34
C VAL A 59 5.64 -6.87 -1.88
N LEU A 60 4.53 -6.97 -1.12
CA LEU A 60 4.49 -6.59 0.30
C LEU A 60 5.50 -7.39 1.14
N LYS A 61 5.59 -8.72 0.93
CA LYS A 61 6.56 -9.57 1.62
C LYS A 61 8.01 -9.18 1.29
N LYS A 62 8.30 -8.85 0.04
CA LYS A 62 9.64 -8.40 -0.41
C LYS A 62 10.07 -7.11 0.31
N HIS A 63 9.11 -6.26 0.68
CA HIS A 63 9.33 -5.03 1.44
C HIS A 63 9.16 -5.21 2.97
N GLY A 64 9.15 -6.44 3.48
CA GLY A 64 9.13 -6.73 4.92
C GLY A 64 7.76 -6.62 5.60
N ILE A 65 6.68 -6.47 4.83
CA ILE A 65 5.31 -6.42 5.37
C ILE A 65 4.80 -7.85 5.56
N LYS A 66 4.40 -8.16 6.80
CA LYS A 66 3.87 -9.50 7.14
C LYS A 66 2.44 -9.63 6.65
N ILE A 67 2.10 -10.78 6.06
CA ILE A 67 0.72 -11.13 5.72
C ILE A 67 0.23 -12.20 6.70
N VAL A 68 -0.88 -11.96 7.38
CA VAL A 68 -1.51 -12.91 8.32
C VAL A 68 -2.89 -13.32 7.84
N ILE A 69 -3.33 -14.51 8.23
CA ILE A 69 -4.69 -14.99 7.96
C ILE A 69 -5.51 -14.85 9.23
N ARG A 70 -6.67 -14.19 9.16
CA ARG A 70 -7.66 -14.10 10.25
C ARG A 70 -9.04 -14.40 9.69
N ARG A 71 -9.78 -15.33 10.32
CA ARG A 71 -11.15 -15.71 9.94
C ARG A 71 -11.32 -15.87 8.41
N SER A 72 -10.41 -16.64 7.79
CA SER A 72 -10.36 -16.92 6.34
C SER A 72 -9.96 -15.76 5.43
N SER A 73 -9.67 -14.57 5.97
CA SER A 73 -9.23 -13.39 5.22
C SER A 73 -7.74 -13.12 5.43
N ARG A 74 -7.05 -12.67 4.37
CA ARG A 74 -5.63 -12.26 4.43
C ARG A 74 -5.53 -10.78 4.78
N TYR A 75 -4.64 -10.44 5.69
CA TYR A 75 -4.37 -9.09 6.15
C TYR A 75 -2.89 -8.75 5.97
N ALA A 76 -2.61 -7.58 5.40
CA ALA A 76 -1.27 -7.00 5.45
C ALA A 76 -1.09 -6.27 6.78
N LEU A 77 -0.06 -6.64 7.54
CA LEU A 77 0.35 -6.00 8.79
C LEU A 77 1.44 -4.98 8.49
N ILE A 78 1.06 -3.70 8.47
CA ILE A 78 1.99 -2.61 8.22
C ILE A 78 2.55 -2.14 9.57
N PRO A 79 3.89 -2.18 9.77
CA PRO A 79 4.52 -1.68 10.98
C PRO A 79 4.33 -0.16 11.11
N GLU A 80 4.08 0.33 12.32
CA GLU A 80 3.93 1.76 12.59
C GLU A 80 5.20 2.55 12.24
N ASP A 81 6.38 1.98 12.49
CA ASP A 81 7.66 2.59 12.13
C ASP A 81 7.81 2.85 10.63
N LEU A 82 7.28 1.95 9.80
CA LEU A 82 7.29 2.14 8.35
C LEU A 82 6.43 3.35 7.97
N ILE A 83 5.29 3.52 8.62
CA ILE A 83 4.37 4.62 8.36
C ILE A 83 4.98 5.94 8.78
N LYS A 84 5.56 6.02 9.99
CA LYS A 84 6.27 7.21 10.46
C LYS A 84 7.39 7.62 9.51
N ARG A 85 8.18 6.66 9.03
CA ARG A 85 9.25 6.92 8.04
C ARG A 85 8.71 7.43 6.71
N LEU A 86 7.58 6.90 6.24
CA LEU A 86 6.96 7.32 4.98
C LEU A 86 6.30 8.70 5.12
N GLU A 87 5.61 8.97 6.22
CA GLU A 87 5.04 10.29 6.52
C GLU A 87 6.15 11.35 6.65
N ALA A 88 7.27 11.04 7.31
CA ALA A 88 8.40 11.96 7.42
C ALA A 88 8.98 12.33 6.05
N LYS A 89 9.18 11.34 5.17
CA LYS A 89 9.64 11.58 3.79
C LYS A 89 8.66 12.40 2.97
N GLU A 90 7.36 12.20 3.16
CA GLU A 90 6.35 13.00 2.46
C GLU A 90 6.34 14.45 2.97
N ARG A 91 6.52 14.67 4.28
CA ARG A 91 6.66 16.03 4.85
C ARG A 91 7.89 16.74 4.30
N GLU A 92 9.05 16.08 4.29
CA GLU A 92 10.27 16.65 3.70
C GLU A 92 10.06 17.00 2.21
N LYS A 93 9.36 16.14 1.47
CA LYS A 93 9.04 16.40 0.07
C LYS A 93 8.07 17.59 -0.09
N GLN A 94 7.04 17.68 0.73
CA GLN A 94 6.10 18.81 0.73
C GLN A 94 6.78 20.13 1.13
N GLU A 95 7.66 20.11 2.13
CA GLU A 95 8.48 21.27 2.53
C GLU A 95 9.42 21.70 1.40
N SER A 96 10.06 20.74 0.72
CA SER A 96 10.92 21.00 -0.44
C SER A 96 10.13 21.62 -1.61
N GLU A 97 8.91 21.16 -1.85
CA GLU A 97 8.02 21.69 -2.90
C GLU A 97 7.48 23.09 -2.56
N LEU A 98 7.32 23.43 -1.27
CA LEU A 98 6.89 24.75 -0.80
C LEU A 98 8.00 25.81 -0.84
N ILE A 99 9.28 25.42 -0.79
CA ILE A 99 10.43 26.33 -0.90
C ILE A 99 10.69 26.72 -2.36
N VAL A 100 10.17 25.95 -3.33
CA VAL A 100 10.25 26.24 -4.77
C VAL A 100 8.98 26.98 -5.22
N ILE A 101 8.70 28.12 -4.61
CA ILE A 101 7.74 29.10 -5.14
C ILE A 101 8.58 30.33 -5.51
N PRO A 102 8.70 30.71 -6.80
CA PRO A 102 9.45 31.91 -7.21
C PRO A 102 8.78 33.21 -6.76
#